data_AF-A0A1F2V2X9-F1
#
_entry.id   AF-A0A1F2V2X9-F1
#
_cell.length_a   1.000
_cell.length_b   1.000
_cell.length_c   1.000
_cell.angle_alpha   90.00
_cell.angle_beta   90.00
_cell.angle_gamma   90.00
#
_symmetry.space_group_name_H-M   'P 1'
#
loop_
_entity.id
_entity.type
_entity.pdbx_description
1 polymer ?
#
loop_
_entity_poly.entity_id
_entity_poly.type
_entity_poly.pdbx_seq_one_letter_code
_entity_poly.pdbx_strand_id
1 'polypeptide(L)'
;MPSKFQSGVRNLSEQAQALLHRMLDQGKTPAAIARAVRAQTKERVSAGAITRYASLYHQRRQKQQQIQQRMDGFLARVQKDGILVSDLLRAVLIERLSSADEDGTAAELDLLKLEEAERKRGEYELRQRQAHFSNLYRERELELKERKHTLAEKQFQLQREKVRANFQELERKAASGQPLTKEDIRRIREIYGLYDDAPQPTDDSEPGPNNGNDE
;
A
#
# COMPACT_ATOMS: atom_id res chain seq x y z
N MET A 1 -22.35 -10.85 -58.38
CA MET A 1 -21.54 -11.60 -57.41
C MET A 1 -20.96 -10.64 -56.37
N PRO A 2 -21.32 -10.73 -55.08
CA PRO A 2 -20.86 -9.78 -54.09
C PRO A 2 -19.40 -10.06 -53.67
N SER A 3 -18.53 -9.07 -53.77
CA SER A 3 -17.10 -9.14 -53.46
C SER A 3 -16.84 -9.24 -51.95
N LYS A 4 -16.67 -10.47 -51.42
CA LYS A 4 -16.46 -10.79 -50.00
C LYS A 4 -15.04 -10.55 -49.44
N PHE A 5 -14.15 -9.82 -50.12
CA PHE A 5 -12.72 -9.74 -49.72
C PHE A 5 -12.14 -8.32 -49.59
N GLN A 6 -12.95 -7.32 -49.22
CA GLN A 6 -12.41 -6.03 -48.80
C GLN A 6 -12.47 -5.91 -47.28
N SER A 7 -11.45 -6.44 -46.60
CA SER A 7 -11.24 -6.17 -45.18
C SER A 7 -10.92 -4.68 -44.99
N GLY A 8 -11.71 -4.01 -44.15
CA GLY A 8 -11.35 -2.69 -43.66
C GLY A 8 -10.05 -2.76 -42.86
N VAL A 9 -9.32 -1.64 -42.77
CA VAL A 9 -8.03 -1.56 -42.05
C VAL A 9 -8.13 -2.05 -40.59
N ARG A 10 -9.31 -1.95 -39.97
CA ARG A 10 -9.58 -2.43 -38.60
C ARG A 10 -9.60 -3.96 -38.45
N ASN A 11 -9.75 -4.70 -39.55
CA ASN A 11 -9.80 -6.17 -39.55
C ASN A 11 -8.42 -6.80 -39.83
N LEU A 12 -7.36 -5.98 -39.86
CA LEU A 12 -5.99 -6.44 -40.04
C LEU A 12 -5.39 -6.91 -38.73
N SER A 13 -4.45 -7.84 -38.80
CA SER A 13 -3.65 -8.22 -37.63
C SER A 13 -2.86 -7.02 -37.09
N GLU A 14 -2.51 -7.06 -35.81
CA GLU A 14 -1.69 -6.01 -35.18
C GLU A 14 -0.38 -5.76 -35.93
N GLN A 15 0.24 -6.82 -36.44
CA GLN A 15 1.46 -6.73 -37.25
C GLN A 15 1.22 -5.98 -38.57
N ALA A 16 0.11 -6.26 -39.26
CA ALA A 16 -0.28 -5.56 -40.48
C ALA A 16 -0.65 -4.09 -40.22
N GLN A 17 -1.30 -3.80 -39.09
CA GLN A 17 -1.61 -2.42 -38.67
C GLN A 17 -0.34 -1.64 -38.32
N ALA A 18 0.59 -2.23 -37.58
CA ALA A 18 1.86 -1.60 -37.23
C ALA A 18 2.71 -1.29 -38.48
N LEU A 19 2.76 -2.23 -39.43
CA LEU A 19 3.42 -2.00 -40.73
C LEU A 19 2.77 -0.85 -41.49
N LEU A 20 1.44 -0.82 -41.53
CA LEU A 20 0.67 0.23 -42.19
C LEU A 20 0.96 1.60 -41.56
N HIS A 21 0.96 1.73 -40.23
CA HIS A 21 1.31 2.98 -39.53
C HIS A 21 2.71 3.44 -39.87
N ARG A 22 3.70 2.53 -39.79
CA ARG A 22 5.09 2.84 -40.13
C ARG A 22 5.23 3.34 -41.57
N MET A 23 4.50 2.76 -42.52
CA MET A 23 4.60 3.19 -43.92
C MET A 23 3.82 4.48 -44.21
N LEU A 24 2.74 4.75 -43.48
CA LEU A 24 2.08 6.06 -43.50
C LEU A 24 3.02 7.15 -42.97
N ASP A 25 3.78 6.86 -41.91
CA ASP A 25 4.77 7.79 -41.37
C ASP A 25 5.91 8.08 -42.35
N GLN A 26 6.24 7.12 -43.22
CA GLN A 26 7.22 7.27 -44.30
C GLN A 26 6.66 7.93 -45.57
N GLY A 27 5.40 8.36 -45.56
CA GLY A 27 4.75 9.00 -46.71
C GLY A 27 4.58 8.10 -47.93
N LYS A 28 4.49 6.77 -47.73
CA LYS A 28 4.33 5.82 -48.85
C LYS A 28 2.92 5.91 -49.43
N THR A 29 2.79 5.69 -50.74
CA THR A 29 1.48 5.72 -51.41
C THR A 29 0.59 4.56 -50.95
N PRO A 30 -0.75 4.74 -50.89
CA PRO A 30 -1.68 3.69 -50.45
C PRO A 30 -1.54 2.35 -51.22
N ALA A 31 -1.21 2.43 -52.52
CA ALA A 31 -0.96 1.25 -53.35
C ALA A 31 0.36 0.54 -53.00
N ALA A 32 1.39 1.27 -52.58
CA ALA A 32 2.64 0.67 -52.08
C ALA A 32 2.41 -0.01 -50.72
N ILE A 33 1.63 0.62 -49.84
CA ILE A 33 1.28 0.06 -48.52
C ILE A 33 0.48 -1.23 -48.67
N ALA A 34 -0.55 -1.24 -49.53
CA ALA A 34 -1.35 -2.44 -49.78
C ALA A 34 -0.50 -3.63 -50.27
N ARG A 35 0.48 -3.35 -51.15
CA ARG A 35 1.41 -4.38 -51.64
C ARG A 35 2.34 -4.88 -50.55
N ALA A 36 2.87 -3.99 -49.72
CA ALA A 36 3.77 -4.35 -48.62
C ALA A 36 3.05 -5.18 -47.54
N VAL A 37 1.84 -4.77 -47.14
CA VAL A 37 0.99 -5.55 -46.21
C VAL A 37 0.73 -6.94 -46.78
N ARG A 38 0.32 -7.05 -48.04
CA ARG A 38 0.11 -8.36 -48.68
C ARG A 38 1.38 -9.20 -48.78
N ALA A 39 2.53 -8.59 -49.06
CA ALA A 39 3.80 -9.30 -49.18
C ALA A 39 4.29 -9.85 -47.83
N GLN A 40 4.14 -9.07 -46.75
CA GLN A 40 4.69 -9.43 -45.44
C GLN A 40 3.72 -10.23 -44.58
N THR A 41 2.43 -9.86 -44.54
CA THR A 41 1.45 -10.50 -43.64
C THR A 41 0.47 -11.40 -44.38
N LYS A 42 0.55 -11.49 -45.72
CA LYS A 42 -0.38 -12.23 -46.59
C LYS A 42 -1.83 -11.72 -46.54
N GLU A 43 -2.09 -10.62 -45.83
CA GLU A 43 -3.41 -9.99 -45.72
C GLU A 43 -3.69 -9.06 -46.90
N ARG A 44 -4.96 -8.89 -47.26
CA ARG A 44 -5.36 -8.03 -48.39
C ARG A 44 -6.07 -6.80 -47.87
N VAL A 45 -5.68 -5.64 -48.39
CA VAL A 45 -6.31 -4.34 -48.10
C VAL A 45 -6.40 -3.57 -49.39
N SER A 46 -7.54 -2.91 -49.63
CA SER A 46 -7.68 -2.03 -50.79
C SER A 46 -6.96 -0.71 -50.56
N ALA A 47 -6.35 -0.16 -51.61
CA ALA A 47 -5.73 1.17 -51.56
C ALA A 47 -6.75 2.25 -51.12
N GLY A 48 -8.01 2.14 -51.55
CA GLY A 48 -9.07 3.06 -51.11
C GLY A 48 -9.40 2.97 -49.61
N ALA A 49 -9.30 1.79 -48.99
CA ALA A 49 -9.45 1.66 -47.54
C ALA A 49 -8.29 2.31 -46.78
N ILE A 50 -7.06 2.18 -47.31
CA ILE A 50 -5.87 2.84 -46.76
C ILE A 50 -5.98 4.36 -46.90
N THR A 51 -6.44 4.89 -48.02
CA THR A 51 -6.63 6.34 -48.22
C THR A 51 -7.60 6.93 -47.19
N ARG A 52 -8.76 6.29 -46.98
CA ARG A 52 -9.73 6.73 -45.97
C ARG A 52 -9.19 6.64 -44.54
N TYR A 53 -8.33 5.64 -44.29
CA TYR A 53 -7.68 5.49 -43.00
C TYR A 53 -6.57 6.51 -42.79
N ALA A 54 -5.80 6.83 -43.83
CA ALA A 54 -4.68 7.77 -43.78
C ALA A 54 -5.13 9.18 -43.38
N SER A 55 -6.26 9.66 -43.89
CA SER A 55 -6.79 10.99 -43.50
C SER A 55 -7.08 11.05 -41.99
N LEU A 56 -7.76 10.04 -41.46
CA LEU A 56 -8.03 9.94 -40.02
C LEU A 56 -6.76 9.76 -39.19
N TYR A 57 -5.81 8.98 -39.70
CA TYR A 57 -4.52 8.74 -39.05
C TYR A 57 -3.70 10.03 -38.93
N HIS A 58 -3.58 10.79 -40.03
CA HIS A 58 -2.87 12.07 -40.03
C HIS A 58 -3.55 13.10 -39.12
N GLN A 59 -4.89 13.16 -39.12
CA GLN A 59 -5.63 14.03 -38.21
C GLN A 59 -5.37 13.68 -36.74
N ARG A 60 -5.40 12.39 -36.38
CA ARG A 60 -5.06 11.93 -35.02
C ARG A 60 -3.62 12.24 -34.65
N ARG A 61 -2.67 12.03 -35.56
CA ARG A 61 -1.25 12.31 -35.34
C ARG A 61 -0.99 13.80 -35.14
N GLN A 62 -1.63 14.66 -35.93
CA GLN A 62 -1.56 16.12 -35.77
C GLN A 62 -2.11 16.55 -34.41
N LYS A 63 -3.25 16.00 -33.98
CA LYS A 63 -3.80 16.27 -32.64
C LYS A 63 -2.83 15.86 -31.53
N GLN A 64 -2.27 14.65 -31.60
CA GLN A 64 -1.28 14.20 -30.63
C GLN A 64 -0.03 15.10 -30.60
N GLN A 65 0.45 15.55 -31.75
CA GLN A 65 1.56 16.49 -31.82
C GLN A 65 1.21 17.86 -31.21
N GLN A 66 -0.01 18.36 -31.41
CA GLN A 66 -0.46 19.60 -30.77
C GLN A 66 -0.54 19.47 -29.25
N ILE A 67 -1.05 18.34 -28.74
CA ILE A 67 -1.08 18.05 -27.30
C ILE A 67 0.35 18.00 -26.73
N GLN A 68 1.27 17.30 -27.41
CA GLN A 68 2.68 17.26 -27.02
C GLN A 68 3.30 18.66 -26.99
N GLN A 69 3.10 19.47 -28.04
CA GLN A 69 3.62 20.84 -28.08
C GLN A 69 3.07 21.73 -26.96
N ARG A 70 1.77 21.61 -26.65
CA ARG A 70 1.15 22.34 -25.53
C ARG A 70 1.75 21.90 -24.18
N MET A 71 1.95 20.61 -24.00
CA MET A 71 2.57 20.05 -22.80
C MET A 71 4.03 20.49 -22.68
N ASP A 72 4.82 20.43 -23.75
CA ASP A 72 6.22 20.88 -23.75
C ASP A 72 6.30 22.37 -23.42
N GLY A 73 5.39 23.18 -23.96
CA GLY A 73 5.26 24.59 -23.63
C GLY A 73 4.89 24.84 -22.16
N PHE A 74 4.02 24.01 -21.58
CA PHE A 74 3.68 24.05 -20.16
C PHE A 74 4.88 23.66 -19.29
N LEU A 75 5.53 22.54 -19.58
CA LEU A 75 6.71 22.06 -18.85
C LEU A 75 7.84 23.08 -18.88
N ALA A 76 8.07 23.73 -20.03
CA ALA A 76 9.05 24.79 -20.15
C ALA A 76 8.72 26.04 -19.29
N ARG A 77 7.43 26.33 -19.04
CA ARG A 77 7.01 27.41 -18.13
C ARG A 77 7.21 27.00 -16.67
N VAL A 78 6.72 25.82 -16.30
CA VAL A 78 6.81 25.29 -14.93
C VAL A 78 8.28 25.11 -14.51
N GLN A 79 9.16 24.70 -15.43
CA GLN A 79 10.60 24.62 -15.17
C GLN A 79 11.26 25.98 -14.94
N LYS A 80 10.79 27.04 -15.63
CA LYS A 80 11.27 28.42 -15.38
C LYS A 80 10.90 28.90 -13.97
N ASP A 81 9.80 28.41 -13.43
CA ASP A 81 9.33 28.70 -12.08
C ASP A 81 10.00 27.80 -11.01
N GLY A 82 11.00 26.99 -11.41
CA GLY A 82 11.78 26.14 -10.51
C GLY A 82 11.07 24.86 -10.06
N ILE A 83 9.93 24.54 -10.67
CA ILE A 83 9.12 23.37 -10.31
C ILE A 83 9.55 22.18 -11.19
N LEU A 84 9.93 21.08 -10.53
CA LEU A 84 10.26 19.81 -11.20
C LEU A 84 9.00 18.94 -11.28
N VAL A 85 8.45 18.80 -12.49
CA VAL A 85 7.32 17.91 -12.76
C VAL A 85 7.81 16.48 -12.94
N SER A 86 7.32 15.55 -12.11
CA SER A 86 7.66 14.13 -12.24
C SER A 86 7.10 13.52 -13.53
N ASP A 87 7.76 12.48 -14.05
CA ASP A 87 7.31 11.80 -15.27
C ASP A 87 5.92 11.16 -15.13
N LEU A 88 5.53 10.79 -13.90
CA LEU A 88 4.19 10.31 -13.60
C LEU A 88 3.13 11.40 -13.79
N LEU A 89 3.40 12.62 -13.30
CA LEU A 89 2.52 13.78 -13.50
C LEU A 89 2.44 14.16 -14.98
N ARG A 90 3.54 14.03 -15.74
CA ARG A 90 3.53 14.22 -17.21
C ARG A 90 2.60 13.23 -17.89
N ALA A 91 2.69 11.94 -17.54
CA ALA A 91 1.83 10.91 -18.12
C ALA A 91 0.34 11.15 -17.83
N VAL A 92 0.01 11.52 -16.59
CA VAL A 92 -1.36 11.87 -16.17
C VAL A 92 -1.87 13.10 -16.91
N LEU A 93 -1.03 14.12 -17.11
CA LEU A 93 -1.39 15.31 -17.88
C LEU A 93 -1.67 14.99 -19.36
N ILE A 94 -0.86 14.13 -19.99
CA ILE A 94 -1.10 13.68 -21.37
C ILE A 94 -2.43 12.94 -21.48
N GLU A 95 -2.70 12.01 -20.57
CA GLU A 95 -3.93 11.23 -20.57
C GLU A 95 -5.15 12.14 -20.42
N ARG A 96 -5.12 13.08 -19.46
CA ARG A 96 -6.23 14.01 -19.23
C ARG A 96 -6.45 15.00 -20.36
N LEU A 97 -5.38 15.53 -20.96
CA LEU A 97 -5.51 16.41 -22.13
C LEU A 97 -6.01 15.67 -23.36
N SER A 98 -5.63 14.39 -23.51
CA SER A 98 -6.13 13.54 -24.58
C SER A 98 -7.61 13.25 -24.41
N SER A 99 -8.08 12.93 -23.19
CA SER A 99 -9.51 12.74 -22.90
C SER A 99 -10.33 14.02 -23.05
N ALA A 100 -9.81 15.16 -22.56
CA ALA A 100 -10.52 16.43 -22.64
C ALA A 100 -10.67 16.96 -24.09
N ASP A 101 -9.78 16.58 -25.01
CA ASP A 101 -9.90 16.93 -26.44
C ASP A 101 -10.93 16.05 -27.16
N GLU A 102 -11.20 14.84 -26.66
CA GLU A 102 -12.31 14.00 -27.10
C GLU A 102 -13.67 14.57 -26.65
N ASP A 103 -13.71 15.15 -25.45
CA ASP A 103 -14.91 15.78 -24.86
C ASP A 103 -15.11 17.26 -25.26
N GLY A 104 -14.17 17.84 -26.01
CA GLY A 104 -14.24 19.24 -26.48
C GLY A 104 -13.96 20.31 -25.42
N THR A 105 -13.54 19.93 -24.22
CA THR A 105 -13.26 20.82 -23.07
C THR A 105 -11.78 21.19 -22.92
N ALA A 106 -10.89 20.60 -23.74
CA ALA A 106 -9.44 20.84 -23.68
C ALA A 106 -9.02 22.30 -23.90
N ALA A 107 -9.84 23.13 -24.56
CA ALA A 107 -9.50 24.53 -24.80
C ALA A 107 -9.62 25.42 -23.55
N GLU A 108 -10.39 24.99 -22.54
CA GLU A 108 -10.69 25.78 -21.33
C GLU A 108 -9.93 25.28 -20.09
N LEU A 109 -9.15 24.20 -20.21
CA LEU A 109 -8.42 23.62 -19.09
C LEU A 109 -7.17 24.44 -18.76
N ASP A 110 -7.23 25.12 -17.62
CA ASP A 110 -6.06 25.71 -16.97
C ASP A 110 -5.19 24.62 -16.37
N LEU A 111 -4.08 24.32 -17.04
CA LEU A 111 -3.14 23.25 -16.68
C LEU A 111 -2.56 23.42 -15.27
N LEU A 112 -2.41 24.66 -14.79
CA LEU A 112 -1.90 24.93 -13.45
C LEU A 112 -2.91 24.50 -12.38
N LYS A 113 -4.19 24.82 -12.60
CA LYS A 113 -5.26 24.38 -11.68
C LYS A 113 -5.42 22.87 -11.66
N LEU A 114 -5.17 22.20 -12.78
CA LEU A 114 -5.21 20.74 -12.85
C LEU A 114 -4.05 20.11 -12.08
N GLU A 115 -2.84 20.64 -12.21
CA GLU A 115 -1.68 20.20 -11.42
C GLU A 115 -1.89 20.42 -9.92
N GLU A 116 -2.39 21.59 -9.52
CA GLU A 116 -2.77 21.86 -8.12
C GLU A 116 -3.83 20.88 -7.60
N ALA A 117 -4.84 20.56 -8.40
CA ALA A 117 -5.89 19.61 -8.03
C ALA A 117 -5.36 18.18 -7.86
N GLU A 118 -4.48 17.73 -8.77
CA GLU A 118 -3.84 16.42 -8.68
C GLU A 118 -2.90 16.33 -7.47
N ARG A 119 -2.15 17.40 -7.19
CA ARG A 119 -1.31 17.47 -5.99
C ARG A 119 -2.12 17.36 -4.71
N LYS A 120 -3.21 18.13 -4.58
CA LYS A 120 -4.14 18.05 -3.44
C LYS A 120 -4.77 16.68 -3.31
N ARG A 121 -5.12 16.04 -4.43
CA ARG A 121 -5.64 14.67 -4.44
C ARG A 121 -4.61 13.67 -3.94
N GLY A 122 -3.36 13.76 -4.42
CA GLY A 122 -2.27 12.91 -3.96
C GLY A 122 -1.97 13.07 -2.46
N GLU A 123 -1.98 14.31 -1.96
CA GLU A 123 -1.84 14.61 -0.53
C GLU A 123 -2.98 14.01 0.30
N TYR A 124 -4.21 14.11 -0.19
CA TYR A 124 -5.38 13.53 0.47
C TYR A 124 -5.32 12.00 0.52
N GLU A 125 -4.95 11.35 -0.58
CA GLU A 125 -4.77 9.89 -0.65
C GLU A 125 -3.64 9.43 0.29
N LEU A 126 -2.54 10.16 0.36
CA LEU A 126 -1.45 9.88 1.30
C LEU A 126 -1.92 9.99 2.75
N ARG A 127 -2.68 11.04 3.07
CA ARG A 127 -3.25 11.26 4.41
C ARG A 127 -4.23 10.15 4.80
N GLN A 128 -5.06 9.69 3.87
CA GLN A 128 -5.93 8.54 4.10
C GLN A 128 -5.15 7.26 4.41
N ARG A 129 -4.08 6.99 3.66
CA ARG A 129 -3.21 5.83 3.92
C ARG A 129 -2.55 5.92 5.29
N GLN A 130 -2.02 7.08 5.66
CA GLN A 130 -1.43 7.29 6.99
C GLN A 130 -2.44 7.07 8.12
N ALA A 131 -3.66 7.61 7.97
CA ALA A 131 -4.74 7.39 8.94
C ALA A 131 -5.11 5.91 9.06
N HIS A 132 -5.21 5.21 7.93
CA HIS A 132 -5.50 3.78 7.91
C HIS A 132 -4.42 2.96 8.63
N PHE A 133 -3.14 3.20 8.35
CA PHE A 133 -2.05 2.52 9.05
C PHE A 133 -2.06 2.83 10.55
N SER A 134 -2.24 4.10 10.92
CA SER A 134 -2.34 4.50 12.33
C SER A 134 -3.46 3.76 13.06
N ASN A 135 -4.62 3.61 12.42
CA ASN A 135 -5.76 2.87 13.00
C ASN A 135 -5.42 1.38 13.16
N LEU A 136 -4.84 0.75 12.15
CA LEU A 136 -4.41 -0.65 12.22
C LEU A 136 -3.40 -0.90 13.36
N TYR A 137 -2.43 -0.01 13.55
CA TYR A 137 -1.48 -0.13 14.66
C TYR A 137 -2.18 -0.03 16.01
N ARG A 138 -3.11 0.92 16.14
CA ARG A 138 -3.88 1.12 17.37
C ARG A 138 -4.77 -0.09 17.69
N GLU A 139 -5.44 -0.65 16.68
CA GLU A 139 -6.25 -1.87 16.81
C GLU A 139 -5.41 -3.06 17.27
N ARG A 140 -4.25 -3.29 16.66
CA ARG A 140 -3.33 -4.36 17.08
C ARG A 140 -2.82 -4.16 18.50
N GLU A 141 -2.53 -2.92 18.89
CA GLU A 141 -2.10 -2.63 20.26
C GLU A 141 -3.20 -2.93 21.28
N LEU A 142 -4.44 -2.58 20.96
CA LEU A 142 -5.61 -2.89 21.80
C LEU A 142 -5.82 -4.41 21.89
N GLU A 143 -5.74 -5.13 20.78
CA GLU A 143 -5.86 -6.59 20.76
C GLU A 143 -4.79 -7.27 21.63
N LEU A 144 -3.54 -6.78 21.59
CA LEU A 144 -2.47 -7.29 22.44
C LEU A 144 -2.73 -7.00 23.93
N LYS A 145 -3.28 -5.82 24.26
CA LYS A 145 -3.67 -5.48 25.63
C LYS A 145 -4.80 -6.37 26.14
N GLU A 146 -5.82 -6.60 25.32
CA GLU A 146 -6.92 -7.52 25.65
C GLU A 146 -6.42 -8.96 25.86
N ARG A 147 -5.52 -9.45 25.01
CA ARG A 147 -4.89 -10.77 25.20
C ARG A 147 -4.11 -10.85 26.51
N LYS A 148 -3.37 -9.80 26.87
CA LYS A 148 -2.66 -9.75 28.16
C LYS A 148 -3.64 -9.74 29.34
N HIS A 149 -4.72 -8.97 29.25
CA HIS A 149 -5.74 -8.89 30.29
C HIS A 149 -6.42 -10.24 30.50
N THR A 150 -6.85 -10.89 29.42
CA THR A 150 -7.51 -12.21 29.50
C THR A 150 -6.58 -13.30 30.04
N LEU A 151 -5.29 -13.26 29.72
CA LEU A 151 -4.31 -14.16 30.33
C LEU A 151 -4.14 -13.89 31.82
N ALA A 152 -4.06 -12.62 32.23
CA ALA A 152 -3.96 -12.24 33.64
C ALA A 152 -5.21 -12.65 34.43
N GLU A 153 -6.41 -12.46 33.87
CA GLU A 153 -7.67 -12.92 34.46
C GLU A 153 -7.70 -14.44 34.65
N LYS A 154 -7.26 -15.21 33.64
CA LYS A 154 -7.17 -16.68 33.74
C LYS A 154 -6.17 -17.11 34.81
N GLN A 155 -5.01 -16.46 34.89
CA GLN A 155 -4.03 -16.73 35.95
C GLN A 155 -4.59 -16.43 37.33
N PHE A 156 -5.28 -15.31 37.48
CA PHE A 156 -5.95 -14.94 38.72
C PHE A 156 -7.04 -15.93 39.12
N GLN A 157 -7.86 -16.40 38.18
CA GLN A 157 -8.86 -17.44 38.42
C GLN A 157 -8.21 -18.74 38.89
N LEU A 158 -7.15 -19.20 38.22
CA LEU A 158 -6.39 -20.40 38.62
C LEU A 158 -5.77 -20.25 40.01
N GLN A 159 -5.22 -19.08 40.35
CA GLN A 159 -4.71 -18.81 41.69
C GLN A 159 -5.84 -18.85 42.73
N ARG A 160 -6.99 -18.25 42.42
CA ARG A 160 -8.16 -18.27 43.31
C ARG A 160 -8.69 -19.68 43.54
N GLU A 161 -8.75 -20.51 42.50
CA GLU A 161 -9.14 -21.92 42.60
C GLU A 161 -8.15 -22.73 43.44
N LYS A 162 -6.84 -22.54 43.24
CA LYS A 162 -5.79 -23.16 44.06
C LYS A 162 -5.92 -22.80 45.54
N VAL A 163 -6.10 -21.51 45.84
CA VAL A 163 -6.31 -21.04 47.23
C VAL A 163 -7.57 -21.67 47.81
N ARG A 164 -8.67 -21.73 47.05
CA ARG A 164 -9.92 -22.36 47.50
C ARG A 164 -9.76 -23.86 47.76
N ALA A 165 -9.04 -24.59 46.90
CA ALA A 165 -8.76 -26.01 47.08
C ALA A 165 -7.90 -26.25 48.34
N ASN A 166 -6.83 -25.46 48.52
CA ASN A 166 -5.99 -25.51 49.72
C ASN A 166 -6.81 -25.24 50.99
N PHE A 167 -7.74 -24.28 50.94
CA PHE A 167 -8.62 -23.98 52.07
C PHE A 167 -9.54 -25.16 52.41
N GLN A 168 -10.15 -25.79 51.39
CA GLN A 168 -11.00 -26.97 51.58
C GLN A 168 -10.24 -28.17 52.15
N GLU A 169 -8.98 -28.38 51.74
CA GLU A 169 -8.13 -29.44 52.32
C GLU A 169 -7.85 -29.19 53.80
N LEU A 170 -7.53 -27.95 54.17
CA LEU A 170 -7.30 -27.55 55.55
C LEU A 170 -8.57 -27.66 56.41
N GLU A 171 -9.72 -27.24 55.88
CA GLU A 171 -11.02 -27.40 56.54
C GLU A 171 -11.35 -28.89 56.79
N ARG A 172 -11.12 -29.77 55.80
CA ARG A 172 -11.35 -31.22 55.96
C ARG A 172 -10.42 -31.85 57.00
N LYS A 173 -9.14 -31.47 57.04
CA LYS A 173 -8.20 -31.91 58.07
C LYS A 173 -8.62 -31.44 59.47
N ALA A 174 -9.07 -30.18 59.58
CA ALA A 174 -9.56 -29.62 60.84
C ALA A 174 -10.83 -30.34 61.32
N ALA A 175 -11.80 -30.56 60.42
CA ALA A 175 -13.05 -31.24 60.73
C ALA A 175 -12.87 -32.72 61.10
N SER A 176 -11.85 -33.38 60.56
CA SER A 176 -11.52 -34.78 60.90
C SER A 176 -10.63 -34.93 62.14
N GLY A 177 -10.22 -33.84 62.79
CA GLY A 177 -9.37 -33.85 63.98
C GLY A 177 -7.94 -34.32 63.72
N GLN A 178 -7.48 -34.29 62.47
CA GLN A 178 -6.09 -34.64 62.15
C GLN A 178 -5.13 -33.56 62.65
N PRO A 179 -3.96 -33.94 63.20
CA PRO A 179 -2.97 -32.96 63.65
C PRO A 179 -2.43 -32.16 62.46
N LEU A 180 -2.40 -30.84 62.58
CA LEU A 180 -1.85 -29.94 61.57
C LEU A 180 -0.33 -30.11 61.47
N THR A 181 0.18 -30.26 60.25
CA THR A 181 1.62 -30.30 60.00
C THR A 181 2.23 -28.90 59.97
N LYS A 182 3.56 -28.78 60.09
CA LYS A 182 4.26 -27.49 59.94
C LYS A 182 3.97 -26.82 58.58
N GLU A 183 3.78 -27.62 57.53
CA GLU A 183 3.44 -27.15 56.19
C GLU A 183 2.01 -26.60 56.12
N ASP A 184 1.07 -27.20 56.84
CA ASP A 184 -0.32 -26.72 56.94
C ASP A 184 -0.37 -25.35 57.65
N ILE A 185 0.42 -25.18 58.72
CA ILE A 185 0.55 -23.90 59.44
C ILE A 185 1.17 -22.83 58.54
N ARG A 186 2.19 -23.19 57.75
CA ARG A 186 2.77 -22.28 56.75
C ARG A 186 1.70 -21.84 55.76
N ARG A 187 0.99 -22.76 55.12
CA ARG A 187 -0.09 -22.46 54.14
C ARG A 187 -1.20 -21.58 54.72
N ILE A 188 -1.62 -21.80 55.96
CA ILE A 188 -2.59 -20.93 56.65
C ILE A 188 -2.04 -19.50 56.73
N ARG A 189 -0.78 -19.32 57.12
CA ARG A 189 -0.15 -17.99 57.16
C ARG A 189 -0.09 -17.34 55.76
N GLU A 190 0.19 -18.11 54.71
CA GLU A 190 0.24 -17.59 53.34
C GLU A 190 -1.16 -17.15 52.86
N ILE A 191 -2.21 -17.93 53.15
CA ILE A 191 -3.60 -17.63 52.75
C ILE A 191 -4.14 -16.38 53.45
N TYR A 192 -3.82 -16.20 54.73
CA TYR A 192 -4.27 -15.06 55.53
C TYR A 192 -3.33 -13.85 55.47
N GLY A 193 -2.25 -13.92 54.68
CA GLY A 193 -1.27 -12.84 54.57
C GLY A 193 -0.53 -12.54 55.87
N LEU A 194 -0.39 -13.53 56.76
CA LEU A 194 0.28 -13.42 58.07
C LEU A 194 1.80 -13.67 57.96
N TYR A 195 2.42 -13.25 56.87
CA TYR A 195 3.89 -13.25 56.79
C TYR A 195 4.43 -12.09 57.63
N ASP A 196 5.35 -12.41 58.54
CA ASP A 196 6.26 -11.41 59.08
C ASP A 196 7.25 -11.06 57.95
N ASP A 197 7.04 -9.94 57.26
CA ASP A 197 8.03 -9.30 56.35
C ASP A 197 9.19 -8.68 57.16
N ALA A 198 9.71 -9.39 58.17
CA ALA A 198 10.96 -9.02 58.81
C ALA A 198 12.10 -9.59 57.94
N PRO A 199 12.91 -8.75 57.27
CA PRO A 199 14.11 -9.24 56.62
C PRO A 199 14.96 -9.96 57.68
N GLN A 200 15.28 -11.23 57.44
CA GLN A 200 16.27 -11.93 58.25
C GLN A 200 17.57 -11.11 58.20
N PRO A 201 18.15 -10.69 59.34
CA PRO A 201 19.48 -10.11 59.31
C PRO A 201 20.42 -11.18 58.76
N THR A 202 20.92 -10.97 57.55
CA THR A 202 22.06 -11.71 57.04
C THR A 202 23.23 -11.36 57.93
N ASP A 203 23.78 -12.38 58.60
CA ASP A 203 24.96 -12.31 59.46
C ASP A 203 26.24 -12.11 58.62
N ASP A 204 26.19 -11.22 57.63
CA ASP A 204 27.36 -10.76 56.88
C ASP A 204 27.99 -9.64 57.69
N SER A 205 28.74 -10.06 58.72
CA SER A 205 29.68 -9.20 59.42
C SER A 205 30.73 -8.70 58.41
N GLU A 206 30.57 -7.47 57.92
CA GLU A 206 31.65 -6.77 57.22
C GLU A 206 32.88 -6.68 58.15
N PRO A 207 34.07 -7.15 57.73
CA PRO A 207 35.27 -6.88 58.49
C PRO A 207 35.59 -5.38 58.36
N GLY A 208 35.57 -4.69 59.50
CA GLY A 208 35.80 -3.25 59.60
C GLY A 208 37.16 -2.82 59.03
N PRO A 209 37.31 -1.52 58.68
CA PRO A 209 38.52 -1.00 58.06
C PRO A 209 39.70 -1.09 59.03
N ASN A 210 40.72 -1.82 58.59
CA ASN A 210 42.00 -1.94 59.27
C ASN A 210 42.72 -0.58 59.21
N ASN A 211 42.67 0.18 60.31
CA ASN A 211 43.52 1.35 60.51
C ASN A 211 44.95 0.87 60.81
N GLY A 212 45.74 0.68 59.76
CA GLY A 212 47.19 0.55 59.85
C GLY A 212 47.86 1.90 59.63
N ASN A 213 47.97 2.69 60.70
CA ASN A 213 49.11 3.59 60.88
C ASN A 213 50.28 2.74 61.36
N ASP A 214 51.43 2.84 60.70
CA ASP A 214 52.80 2.68 61.23
C ASP A 214 53.71 3.25 60.12
N GLU A 215 54.22 4.47 60.30
CA GLU A 215 55.63 4.79 60.64
C GLU A 215 56.66 4.51 59.53
#